data_AF-A0A2G2VPJ1-F1
#
_entry.id   AF-A0A2G2VPJ1-F1
#
_cell.length_a   1.000
_cell.length_b   1.000
_cell.length_c   1.000
_cell.angle_alpha   90.00
_cell.angle_beta   90.00
_cell.angle_gamma   90.00
#
_symmetry.space_group_name_H-M   'P 1'
#
loop_
_entity.id
_entity.type
_entity.pdbx_description
1 polymer ?
#
loop_
_entity_poly.entity_id
_entity_poly.type
_entity_poly.pdbx_seq_one_letter_code
_entity_poly.pdbx_strand_id
1 'polypeptide(L)'
;MSVLSTPFISQCMILSNYSNITEAKTFSFKETTIDDIQIAFKQNKLTSRRLVELYLSEIQKANPILKGIIEVNPDALFLADKADQERKSGALLSSRLHGIPVLVKDNIATKDKLNTTAGSLALVGSIVPQDAGVVKKLRNAGAIILGKATMTEWAGSRSSKMPDGWNGRLGQALVSVHKSSSSQLEDNAPNSVYTSLRLENNTT
;
A
#
# COMPACT_ATOMS: atom_id res chain seq x y z
N MET A 1 51.36 -21.70 -65.22
CA MET A 1 51.56 -22.69 -64.14
C MET A 1 51.85 -21.93 -62.85
N SER A 2 51.16 -22.34 -61.77
CA SER A 2 51.38 -22.08 -60.33
C SER A 2 51.48 -20.65 -59.76
N VAL A 3 50.31 -20.18 -59.29
CA VAL A 3 49.95 -19.53 -58.00
C VAL A 3 51.04 -19.00 -57.04
N LEU A 4 50.93 -17.70 -56.74
CA LEU A 4 51.46 -16.98 -55.58
C LEU A 4 50.43 -17.00 -54.43
N SER A 5 50.89 -17.26 -53.20
CA SER A 5 50.08 -17.21 -51.98
C SER A 5 50.12 -15.83 -51.31
N THR A 6 48.97 -15.29 -50.91
CA THR A 6 48.86 -14.21 -49.91
C THR A 6 47.77 -14.58 -48.90
N PRO A 7 47.94 -14.28 -47.59
CA PRO A 7 46.90 -14.52 -46.60
C PRO A 7 45.96 -13.31 -46.49
N PHE A 8 44.66 -13.56 -46.59
CA PHE A 8 43.61 -12.59 -46.30
C PHE A 8 43.45 -12.43 -44.78
N ILE A 9 43.69 -11.22 -44.27
CA ILE A 9 43.31 -10.80 -42.93
C ILE A 9 41.81 -10.52 -42.96
N SER A 10 41.01 -11.39 -42.34
CA SER A 10 39.56 -11.21 -42.20
C SER A 10 39.28 -10.32 -40.99
N GLN A 11 39.06 -9.03 -41.26
CA GLN A 11 38.57 -8.05 -40.29
C GLN A 11 37.06 -8.26 -40.06
N CYS A 12 36.67 -8.96 -39.00
CA CYS A 12 35.27 -8.99 -38.56
C CYS A 12 34.88 -7.64 -37.94
N MET A 13 34.18 -6.78 -38.69
CA MET A 13 33.38 -5.70 -38.13
C MET A 13 32.17 -6.31 -37.41
N ILE A 14 32.22 -6.37 -36.08
CA ILE A 14 31.02 -6.62 -35.27
C ILE A 14 30.24 -5.31 -35.20
N LEU A 15 29.19 -5.20 -36.02
CA LEU A 15 28.21 -4.13 -35.91
C LEU A 15 27.36 -4.35 -34.64
N SER A 16 27.53 -3.42 -33.71
CA SER A 16 26.57 -2.94 -32.72
C SER A 16 25.16 -3.56 -32.77
N ASN A 17 24.80 -4.28 -31.72
CA ASN A 17 23.51 -4.07 -31.08
C ASN A 17 23.78 -3.71 -29.62
N TYR A 18 24.06 -2.43 -29.38
CA TYR A 18 23.80 -1.84 -28.07
C TYR A 18 22.29 -1.95 -27.86
N SER A 19 21.89 -2.99 -27.13
CA SER A 19 20.59 -3.04 -26.50
C SER A 19 20.49 -1.79 -25.63
N ASN A 20 19.87 -0.74 -26.17
CA ASN A 20 19.29 0.34 -25.40
C ASN A 20 18.14 -0.29 -24.62
N ILE A 21 18.48 -1.05 -23.58
CA ILE A 21 17.61 -1.29 -22.45
C ILE A 21 17.52 0.07 -21.78
N THR A 22 16.61 0.89 -22.29
CA THR A 22 16.19 2.10 -21.62
C THR A 22 15.61 1.60 -20.31
N GLU A 23 16.41 1.70 -19.26
CA GLU A 23 16.06 1.41 -17.88
C GLU A 23 14.82 2.24 -17.55
N ALA A 24 13.64 1.62 -17.72
CA ALA A 24 12.38 2.24 -17.40
C ALA A 24 12.41 2.51 -15.90
N LYS A 25 12.68 3.77 -15.53
CA LYS A 25 12.73 4.24 -14.15
C LYS A 25 11.52 3.71 -13.39
N THR A 26 11.74 2.70 -12.55
CA THR A 26 10.70 2.06 -11.74
C THR A 26 10.01 3.14 -10.90
N PHE A 27 8.70 3.29 -11.03
CA PHE A 27 7.94 4.21 -10.18
C PHE A 27 8.13 3.82 -8.71
N SER A 28 8.68 4.73 -7.90
CA SER A 28 8.77 4.53 -6.45
C SER A 28 7.47 4.95 -5.80
N PHE A 29 6.72 3.96 -5.30
CA PHE A 29 5.48 4.20 -4.55
C PHE A 29 5.73 4.55 -3.08
N LYS A 30 6.95 4.34 -2.57
CA LYS A 30 7.37 4.77 -1.23
C LYS A 30 7.51 6.30 -1.21
N GLU A 31 7.00 6.94 -0.17
CA GLU A 31 6.95 8.41 0.00
C GLU A 31 6.33 9.20 -1.15
N THR A 32 5.56 8.53 -2.01
CA THR A 32 4.93 9.17 -3.15
C THR A 32 3.62 9.83 -2.69
N THR A 33 3.32 11.03 -3.20
CA THR A 33 2.09 11.72 -2.83
C THR A 33 0.89 11.17 -3.61
N ILE A 34 -0.32 11.36 -3.09
CA ILE A 34 -1.55 11.02 -3.82
C ILE A 34 -1.60 11.74 -5.17
N ASP A 35 -1.12 12.99 -5.23
CA ASP A 35 -1.09 13.76 -6.47
C ASP A 35 -0.14 13.13 -7.50
N ASP A 36 1.04 12.67 -7.08
CA ASP A 36 2.00 11.96 -7.95
C ASP A 36 1.44 10.62 -8.44
N ILE A 37 0.73 9.88 -7.57
CA ILE A 37 0.03 8.64 -7.97
C ILE A 37 -1.00 8.95 -9.05
N GLN A 38 -1.82 9.99 -8.86
CA GLN A 38 -2.85 10.37 -9.83
C GLN A 38 -2.23 10.83 -11.15
N ILE A 39 -1.08 11.52 -11.13
CA ILE A 39 -0.32 11.86 -12.33
C ILE A 39 0.17 10.58 -13.02
N ALA A 40 0.74 9.63 -12.28
CA ALA A 40 1.22 8.36 -12.82
C ALA A 40 0.08 7.51 -13.42
N PHE A 41 -1.10 7.50 -12.80
CA PHE A 41 -2.31 6.88 -13.35
C PHE A 41 -2.71 7.54 -14.67
N LYS A 42 -2.77 8.88 -14.74
CA LYS A 42 -3.12 9.61 -15.98
C LYS A 42 -2.11 9.36 -17.10
N GLN A 43 -0.84 9.18 -16.76
CA GLN A 43 0.23 8.91 -17.73
C GLN A 43 0.36 7.41 -18.08
N ASN A 44 -0.52 6.55 -17.58
CA ASN A 44 -0.45 5.08 -17.71
C ASN A 44 0.89 4.48 -17.25
N LYS A 45 1.62 5.17 -16.35
CA LYS A 45 2.87 4.69 -15.74
C LYS A 45 2.64 3.81 -14.53
N LEU A 46 1.43 3.85 -13.98
CA LEU A 46 0.99 3.06 -12.85
C LEU A 46 -0.50 2.73 -13.03
N THR A 47 -0.94 1.59 -12.50
CA THR A 47 -2.35 1.23 -12.39
C THR A 47 -2.74 1.05 -10.94
N SER A 48 -4.01 1.21 -10.60
CA SER A 48 -4.52 0.94 -9.25
C SER A 48 -4.22 -0.49 -8.84
N ARG A 49 -4.39 -1.46 -9.75
CA ARG A 49 -3.99 -2.85 -9.51
C ARG A 49 -2.52 -2.98 -9.13
N ARG A 50 -1.61 -2.37 -9.90
CA ARG A 50 -0.19 -2.47 -9.62
C ARG A 50 0.18 -1.83 -8.28
N LEU A 51 -0.45 -0.70 -7.96
CA LEU A 51 -0.27 -0.05 -6.66
C LEU A 51 -0.72 -0.94 -5.49
N VAL A 52 -1.88 -1.60 -5.62
CA VAL A 52 -2.37 -2.55 -4.61
C VAL A 52 -1.42 -3.74 -4.46
N GLU A 53 -0.93 -4.33 -5.56
CA GLU A 53 0.07 -5.41 -5.52
C GLU A 53 1.35 -5.00 -4.78
N LEU A 54 1.83 -3.77 -4.99
CA LEU A 54 3.01 -3.24 -4.30
C LEU A 54 2.78 -3.16 -2.79
N TYR A 55 1.64 -2.62 -2.34
CA TYR A 55 1.32 -2.57 -0.91
C TYR A 55 1.10 -3.95 -0.29
N LEU A 56 0.41 -4.86 -0.99
CA LEU A 56 0.22 -6.23 -0.52
C LEU A 56 1.55 -6.97 -0.35
N SER A 57 2.50 -6.75 -1.26
CA SER A 57 3.85 -7.31 -1.15
C SER A 57 4.60 -6.81 0.08
N GLU A 58 4.52 -5.50 0.38
CA GLU A 58 5.16 -4.95 1.60
C GLU A 58 4.46 -5.44 2.87
N ILE A 59 3.12 -5.56 2.87
CA ILE A 59 2.37 -6.14 3.98
C ILE A 59 2.84 -7.59 4.22
N GLN A 60 2.97 -8.40 3.16
CA GLN A 60 3.42 -9.78 3.28
C GLN A 60 4.81 -9.89 3.90
N LYS A 61 5.73 -8.99 3.56
CA LYS A 61 7.11 -8.98 4.08
C LYS A 61 7.19 -8.46 5.52
N ALA A 62 6.52 -7.35 5.82
CA ALA A 62 6.73 -6.61 7.06
C ALA A 62 5.72 -6.97 8.16
N ASN A 63 4.47 -7.28 7.81
CA ASN A 63 3.40 -7.48 8.78
C ASN A 63 3.58 -8.70 9.71
N PRO A 64 4.26 -9.82 9.33
CA PRO A 64 4.56 -10.89 10.27
C PRO A 64 5.36 -10.41 11.50
N ILE A 65 6.16 -9.35 11.35
CA ILE A 65 6.96 -8.74 12.41
C ILE A 65 6.20 -7.57 13.04
N LEU A 66 5.75 -6.61 12.21
CA LEU A 66 5.18 -5.35 12.69
C LEU A 66 3.76 -5.50 13.23
N LYS A 67 2.99 -6.46 12.71
CA LYS A 67 1.59 -6.71 13.11
C LYS A 67 0.72 -5.44 13.10
N GLY A 68 0.91 -4.57 12.11
CA GLY A 68 0.13 -3.35 12.01
C GLY A 68 -1.12 -3.47 11.14
N ILE A 69 -1.25 -4.52 10.33
CA ILE A 69 -2.47 -4.85 9.58
C ILE A 69 -3.10 -6.09 10.20
N ILE A 70 -4.34 -5.98 10.67
CA ILE A 70 -5.04 -7.11 11.30
C ILE A 70 -5.77 -7.99 10.28
N GLU A 71 -6.21 -7.39 9.17
CA GLU A 71 -6.94 -8.13 8.13
C GLU A 71 -6.78 -7.43 6.77
N VAL A 72 -6.52 -8.19 5.72
CA VAL A 72 -6.44 -7.68 4.34
C VAL A 72 -7.75 -7.97 3.62
N ASN A 73 -8.26 -7.02 2.84
CA ASN A 73 -9.48 -7.23 2.06
C ASN A 73 -9.22 -8.25 0.93
N PRO A 74 -9.89 -9.42 0.93
CA PRO A 74 -9.68 -10.42 -0.12
C PRO A 74 -10.09 -9.93 -1.51
N ASP A 75 -10.97 -8.92 -1.58
CA ASP A 75 -11.45 -8.36 -2.85
C ASP A 75 -10.62 -7.13 -3.30
N ALA A 76 -9.54 -6.75 -2.60
CA ALA A 76 -8.77 -5.52 -2.89
C ALA A 76 -8.26 -5.43 -4.33
N LEU A 77 -7.72 -6.52 -4.88
CA LEU A 77 -7.23 -6.57 -6.26
C LEU A 77 -8.36 -6.44 -7.28
N PHE A 78 -9.50 -7.08 -7.03
CA PHE A 78 -10.69 -6.96 -7.88
C PHE A 78 -11.23 -5.53 -7.89
N LEU A 79 -11.28 -4.88 -6.72
CA LEU A 79 -11.67 -3.46 -6.61
C LEU A 79 -10.69 -2.54 -7.36
N ALA A 80 -9.40 -2.87 -7.34
CA ALA A 80 -8.39 -2.15 -8.09
C ALA A 80 -8.54 -2.29 -9.60
N ASP A 81 -8.79 -3.50 -10.09
CA ASP A 81 -9.11 -3.77 -11.50
C ASP A 81 -10.33 -2.98 -11.96
N LYS A 82 -11.38 -2.94 -11.13
CA LYS A 82 -12.58 -2.14 -11.39
C LYS A 82 -12.26 -0.64 -11.49
N ALA A 83 -11.47 -0.10 -10.56
CA ALA A 83 -11.08 1.31 -10.58
C ALA A 83 -10.29 1.67 -11.86
N ASP A 84 -9.42 0.77 -12.32
CA ASP A 84 -8.67 0.93 -13.57
C ASP A 84 -9.59 0.88 -14.81
N GLN A 85 -10.60 0.01 -14.82
CA GLN A 85 -11.62 -0.05 -15.88
C GLN A 85 -12.47 1.23 -15.94
N GLU A 86 -12.94 1.70 -14.79
CA GLU A 86 -13.70 2.95 -14.68
C GLU A 86 -12.89 4.13 -15.22
N ARG A 87 -11.60 4.21 -14.88
CA ARG A 87 -10.68 5.24 -15.38
C ARG A 87 -10.55 5.19 -16.91
N LYS A 88 -10.45 4.00 -17.51
CA LYS A 88 -10.37 3.81 -18.97
C LYS A 88 -11.67 4.17 -19.69
N SER A 89 -12.81 3.90 -19.07
CA SER A 89 -14.13 4.17 -19.65
C SER A 89 -14.48 5.67 -19.76
N GLY A 90 -13.64 6.56 -19.20
CA GLY A 90 -13.93 7.98 -19.13
C GLY A 90 -15.03 8.34 -18.12
N ALA A 91 -15.42 7.39 -17.26
CA ALA A 91 -16.31 7.67 -16.14
C ALA A 91 -15.69 8.78 -15.28
N LEU A 92 -16.39 9.90 -15.16
CA LEU A 92 -15.97 11.09 -14.43
C LEU A 92 -15.91 10.81 -12.92
N LEU A 93 -14.88 10.11 -12.47
CA LEU A 93 -14.49 10.09 -11.07
C LEU A 93 -13.34 11.07 -10.92
N SER A 94 -13.67 12.37 -10.91
CA SER A 94 -12.74 13.50 -10.77
C SER A 94 -12.12 13.62 -9.36
N SER A 95 -12.22 12.56 -8.57
CA SER A 95 -11.72 12.49 -7.19
C SER A 95 -10.25 12.13 -7.17
N ARG A 96 -9.48 12.82 -6.30
CA ARG A 96 -8.07 12.49 -6.03
C ARG A 96 -7.87 11.13 -5.38
N LEU A 97 -8.93 10.52 -4.84
CA LEU A 97 -8.88 9.20 -4.20
C LEU A 97 -9.25 8.06 -5.14
N HIS A 98 -9.63 8.33 -6.39
CA HIS A 98 -10.08 7.28 -7.31
C HIS A 98 -8.96 6.26 -7.55
N GLY A 99 -9.19 5.02 -7.12
CA GLY A 99 -8.25 3.91 -7.24
C GLY A 99 -7.07 3.94 -6.27
N ILE A 100 -7.13 4.78 -5.22
CA ILE A 100 -6.11 4.84 -4.16
C ILE A 100 -6.45 3.82 -3.06
N PRO A 101 -5.55 2.90 -2.68
CA PRO A 101 -5.76 2.00 -1.55
C PRO A 101 -5.62 2.74 -0.22
N VAL A 102 -6.56 2.47 0.69
CA VAL A 102 -6.58 3.04 2.05
C VAL A 102 -6.84 1.94 3.08
N LEU A 103 -6.24 2.08 4.24
CA LEU A 103 -6.54 1.26 5.41
C LEU A 103 -7.52 2.00 6.32
N VAL A 104 -8.40 1.24 6.97
CA VAL A 104 -9.28 1.78 8.02
C VAL A 104 -9.04 1.05 9.32
N LYS A 105 -9.14 1.73 10.46
CA LYS A 105 -8.95 1.13 11.79
C LYS A 105 -10.00 0.03 12.03
N ASP A 106 -9.65 -1.04 12.75
CA ASP A 106 -10.51 -2.22 12.95
C ASP A 106 -11.82 -1.98 13.74
N ASN A 107 -12.01 -0.79 14.30
CA ASN A 107 -13.28 -0.35 14.88
C ASN A 107 -14.19 0.41 13.89
N ILE A 108 -13.76 0.61 12.65
CA ILE A 108 -14.55 1.28 11.60
C ILE A 108 -15.29 0.23 10.79
N ALA A 109 -16.62 0.24 10.83
CA ALA A 109 -17.46 -0.72 10.13
C ALA A 109 -17.29 -0.65 8.60
N THR A 110 -17.05 -1.80 7.96
CA THR A 110 -17.12 -1.96 6.50
C THR A 110 -17.96 -3.19 6.18
N LYS A 111 -18.82 -3.13 5.16
CA LYS A 111 -19.66 -4.23 4.69
C LYS A 111 -18.93 -5.08 3.63
N ASP A 112 -17.63 -5.22 3.81
CA ASP A 112 -16.76 -6.11 3.03
C ASP A 112 -16.74 -7.52 3.66
N LYS A 113 -16.01 -8.44 3.03
CA LYS A 113 -15.60 -9.71 3.65
C LYS A 113 -14.47 -9.50 4.66
N LEU A 114 -14.70 -8.59 5.61
CA LEU A 114 -13.75 -8.18 6.66
C LEU A 114 -14.46 -8.15 8.00
N ASN A 115 -13.76 -8.50 9.07
CA ASN A 115 -14.28 -8.30 10.42
C ASN A 115 -14.18 -6.83 10.84
N THR A 116 -15.03 -6.40 11.79
CA THR A 116 -14.89 -5.13 12.52
C THR A 116 -14.97 -5.44 14.00
N THR A 117 -13.82 -5.49 14.68
CA THR A 117 -13.75 -6.14 15.99
C THR A 117 -13.20 -5.29 17.12
N ALA A 118 -12.77 -4.06 16.82
CA ALA A 118 -12.04 -3.23 17.77
C ALA A 118 -10.83 -3.97 18.41
N GLY A 119 -10.19 -4.85 17.64
CA GLY A 119 -9.10 -5.72 18.09
C GLY A 119 -9.52 -6.93 18.95
N SER A 120 -10.81 -7.12 19.23
CA SER A 120 -11.27 -8.12 20.19
C SER A 120 -11.76 -9.43 19.56
N LEU A 121 -11.35 -10.56 20.15
CA LEU A 121 -11.84 -11.88 19.72
C LEU A 121 -13.36 -12.04 19.89
N ALA A 122 -13.97 -11.28 20.82
CA ALA A 122 -15.40 -11.34 21.09
C ALA A 122 -16.29 -10.91 19.90
N LEU A 123 -15.75 -10.13 18.96
CA LEU A 123 -16.49 -9.61 17.81
C LEU A 123 -16.12 -10.30 16.49
N VAL A 124 -15.26 -11.32 16.51
CA VAL A 124 -14.93 -12.10 15.31
C VAL A 124 -16.20 -12.79 14.80
N GLY A 125 -16.48 -12.66 13.51
CA GLY A 125 -17.71 -13.16 12.88
C GLY A 125 -18.94 -12.26 13.06
N SER A 126 -18.83 -11.15 13.80
CA SER A 126 -19.90 -10.16 13.88
C SER A 126 -20.15 -9.50 12.52
N ILE A 127 -21.42 -9.41 12.13
CA ILE A 127 -21.83 -8.84 10.84
C ILE A 127 -22.31 -7.41 11.08
N VAL A 128 -21.62 -6.45 10.48
CA VAL A 128 -22.05 -5.05 10.53
C VAL A 128 -23.26 -4.83 9.60
N PRO A 129 -24.25 -4.00 9.99
CA PRO A 129 -25.45 -3.79 9.16
C PRO A 129 -25.14 -2.97 7.90
N GLN A 130 -24.13 -2.09 7.95
CA GLN A 130 -23.74 -1.20 6.86
C GLN A 130 -22.30 -0.69 7.04
N ASP A 131 -21.76 -0.07 5.98
CA ASP A 131 -20.56 0.76 6.06
C ASP A 131 -20.75 1.92 7.05
N ALA A 132 -19.67 2.25 7.77
CA ALA A 132 -19.58 3.51 8.49
C ALA A 132 -19.67 4.71 7.52
N GLY A 133 -20.14 5.86 8.02
CA GLY A 133 -20.30 7.05 7.18
C GLY A 133 -19.01 7.50 6.48
N VAL A 134 -17.85 7.38 7.14
CA VAL A 134 -16.54 7.68 6.54
C VAL A 134 -16.18 6.72 5.41
N VAL A 135 -16.49 5.43 5.56
CA VAL A 135 -16.24 4.40 4.52
C VAL A 135 -17.11 4.68 3.30
N LYS A 136 -18.39 5.04 3.49
CA LYS A 136 -19.27 5.45 2.38
C LYS A 136 -18.66 6.62 1.61
N LYS A 137 -18.15 7.64 2.30
CA LYS A 137 -17.49 8.79 1.67
C LYS A 137 -16.22 8.39 0.90
N LEU A 138 -15.37 7.54 1.47
CA LEU A 138 -14.17 7.02 0.81
C LEU A 138 -14.52 6.24 -0.47
N ARG A 139 -15.52 5.35 -0.41
CA ARG A 139 -15.99 4.59 -1.58
C ARG A 139 -16.58 5.50 -2.66
N ASN A 140 -17.39 6.48 -2.27
CA ASN A 140 -17.94 7.46 -3.22
C ASN A 140 -16.83 8.29 -3.89
N ALA A 141 -15.71 8.49 -3.21
CA ALA A 141 -14.52 9.13 -3.76
C ALA A 141 -13.65 8.17 -4.60
N GLY A 142 -14.04 6.90 -4.75
CA GLY A 142 -13.34 5.88 -5.53
C GLY A 142 -12.16 5.21 -4.81
N ALA A 143 -12.01 5.40 -3.49
CA ALA A 143 -10.94 4.76 -2.73
C ALA A 143 -11.17 3.24 -2.59
N ILE A 144 -10.09 2.48 -2.56
CA ILE A 144 -10.10 1.03 -2.35
C ILE A 144 -9.82 0.76 -0.88
N ILE A 145 -10.76 0.14 -0.16
CA ILE A 145 -10.49 -0.31 1.21
C ILE A 145 -9.56 -1.53 1.13
N LEU A 146 -8.26 -1.33 1.39
CA LEU A 146 -7.23 -2.35 1.32
C LEU A 146 -7.35 -3.38 2.45
N GLY A 147 -7.85 -2.96 3.62
CA GLY A 147 -7.96 -3.81 4.80
C GLY A 147 -8.18 -3.03 6.08
N LYS A 148 -7.99 -3.73 7.20
CA LYS A 148 -8.10 -3.22 8.56
C LYS A 148 -6.72 -3.00 9.18
N ALA A 149 -6.47 -1.80 9.67
CA ALA A 149 -5.32 -1.52 10.52
C ALA A 149 -5.57 -2.04 11.94
N THR A 150 -4.51 -2.54 12.58
CA THR A 150 -4.52 -2.98 13.98
C THR A 150 -4.89 -1.82 14.91
N MET A 151 -5.20 -2.13 16.17
CA MET A 151 -5.40 -1.11 17.19
C MET A 151 -5.17 -1.65 18.59
N THR A 152 -4.97 -0.74 19.56
CA THR A 152 -5.17 -1.08 20.98
C THR A 152 -6.62 -1.55 21.17
N GLU A 153 -6.80 -2.70 21.83
CA GLU A 153 -8.13 -3.30 21.98
C GLU A 153 -9.14 -2.33 22.61
N TRP A 154 -10.37 -2.31 22.11
CA TRP A 154 -11.43 -1.40 22.57
C TRP A 154 -11.01 0.07 22.61
N ALA A 155 -10.11 0.47 21.70
CA ALA A 155 -9.54 1.81 21.65
C ALA A 155 -8.95 2.24 23.01
N GLY A 156 -8.23 1.34 23.69
CA GLY A 156 -7.60 1.62 24.98
C GLY A 156 -8.54 1.59 26.18
N SER A 157 -9.85 1.50 25.97
CA SER A 157 -10.86 1.57 27.04
C SER A 157 -11.11 0.23 27.76
N ARG A 158 -10.14 -0.71 27.73
CA ARG A 158 -10.25 -2.03 28.37
C ARG A 158 -9.58 -2.09 29.75
N SER A 159 -8.41 -1.48 29.91
CA SER A 159 -7.61 -1.53 31.14
C SER A 159 -6.54 -0.44 31.13
N SER A 160 -6.28 0.17 32.29
CA SER A 160 -5.23 1.19 32.46
C SER A 160 -3.80 0.65 32.35
N LYS A 161 -3.62 -0.68 32.35
CA LYS A 161 -2.30 -1.34 32.26
C LYS A 161 -2.06 -2.00 30.90
N MET A 162 -2.97 -1.85 29.95
CA MET A 162 -2.83 -2.48 28.63
C MET A 162 -1.80 -1.70 27.80
N PRO A 163 -0.81 -2.37 27.19
CA PRO A 163 0.13 -1.72 26.29
C PRO A 163 -0.55 -1.18 25.03
N ASP A 164 -0.07 -0.04 24.53
CA ASP A 164 -0.52 0.50 23.26
C ASP A 164 -0.20 -0.44 22.09
N GLY A 165 -1.15 -0.56 21.16
CA GLY A 165 -1.03 -1.45 20.01
C GLY A 165 -1.26 -2.93 20.32
N TRP A 166 -1.48 -3.32 21.59
CA TRP A 166 -1.87 -4.68 21.94
C TRP A 166 -3.37 -4.91 21.72
N ASN A 167 -3.72 -6.06 21.15
CA ASN A 167 -5.09 -6.57 21.17
C ASN A 167 -5.18 -8.10 21.16
N GLY A 168 -6.34 -8.63 21.55
CA GLY A 168 -6.55 -10.08 21.67
C GLY A 168 -6.52 -10.84 20.35
N ARG A 169 -6.78 -10.19 19.21
CA ARG A 169 -6.78 -10.85 17.89
C ARG A 169 -5.40 -11.02 17.28
N LEU A 170 -4.54 -10.02 17.40
CA LEU A 170 -3.24 -9.97 16.69
C LEU A 170 -2.03 -9.99 17.64
N GLY A 171 -2.26 -9.71 18.93
CA GLY A 171 -1.22 -9.49 19.93
C GLY A 171 -0.64 -8.07 19.85
N GLN A 172 0.64 -7.94 20.19
CA GLN A 172 1.35 -6.66 20.22
C GLN A 172 1.77 -6.21 18.81
N ALA A 173 1.29 -5.06 18.37
CA ALA A 173 1.86 -4.35 17.23
C ALA A 173 3.21 -3.71 17.60
N LEU A 174 4.16 -3.71 16.66
CA LEU A 174 5.47 -3.10 16.85
C LEU A 174 5.59 -1.83 16.03
N VAL A 175 6.20 -0.80 16.63
CA VAL A 175 6.56 0.42 15.93
C VAL A 175 7.77 0.14 15.05
N SER A 176 7.66 0.43 13.76
CA SER A 176 8.82 0.44 12.86
C SER A 176 9.63 1.71 13.12
N VAL A 177 10.45 1.73 14.18
CA VAL A 177 11.37 2.84 14.44
C VAL A 177 12.66 2.59 13.66
N HIS A 178 12.96 3.43 12.67
CA HIS A 178 14.36 3.76 12.43
C HIS A 178 14.82 4.52 13.67
N LYS A 179 15.84 4.02 14.38
CA LYS A 179 16.34 4.57 15.64
C LYS A 179 16.46 6.12 15.59
N SER A 180 15.49 6.83 16.16
CA SER A 180 15.68 8.17 16.69
C SER A 180 14.81 8.33 17.94
N SER A 181 15.43 8.87 18.97
CA SER A 181 14.95 8.91 20.35
C SER A 181 13.94 10.04 20.57
N SER A 182 12.69 9.69 20.89
CA SER A 182 11.86 10.40 21.90
C SER A 182 10.45 9.78 21.94
N SER A 183 10.06 9.36 23.14
CA SER A 183 8.82 8.64 23.43
C SER A 183 7.73 9.60 23.92
N GLN A 184 6.86 10.06 23.01
CA GLN A 184 5.48 10.46 23.32
C GLN A 184 4.66 10.36 22.03
N LEU A 185 3.75 9.38 21.94
CA LEU A 185 2.79 9.30 20.84
C LEU A 185 1.39 9.05 21.43
N GLU A 186 0.55 10.07 21.34
CA GLU A 186 -0.88 10.08 21.67
C GLU A 186 -1.66 8.92 21.02
N ASP A 187 -2.85 8.67 21.56
CA ASP A 187 -4.00 7.76 21.27
C ASP A 187 -4.33 7.38 19.80
N ASN A 188 -3.52 7.85 18.85
CA ASN A 188 -3.53 7.53 17.43
C ASN A 188 -2.46 6.49 17.01
N ALA A 189 -1.73 5.91 17.96
CA ALA A 189 -0.51 5.11 17.73
C ALA A 189 -0.56 4.06 16.59
N PRO A 190 -1.64 3.31 16.31
CA PRO A 190 -1.61 2.33 15.23
C PRO A 190 -1.99 2.90 13.85
N ASN A 191 -2.67 4.05 13.78
CA ASN A 191 -2.89 4.77 12.52
C ASN A 191 -1.67 5.65 12.17
N SER A 192 -0.94 6.13 13.18
CA SER A 192 0.26 6.94 12.95
C SER A 192 1.41 6.10 12.40
N VAL A 193 1.59 4.84 12.81
CA VAL A 193 2.68 3.95 12.34
C VAL A 193 2.74 3.79 10.81
N TYR A 194 1.62 3.94 10.10
CA TYR A 194 1.58 3.88 8.63
C TYR A 194 1.57 5.25 7.94
N THR A 195 1.20 6.31 8.66
CA THR A 195 1.22 7.69 8.14
C THR A 195 2.54 8.41 8.48
N SER A 196 3.34 7.86 9.39
CA SER A 196 4.55 8.46 9.94
C SER A 196 5.83 7.99 9.24
N LEU A 197 5.83 7.92 7.91
CA LEU A 197 7.07 8.13 7.14
C LEU A 197 7.42 9.64 7.11
N ARG A 198 7.19 10.30 8.26
CA ARG A 198 7.06 11.73 8.42
C ARG A 198 8.45 12.39 8.49
N LEU A 199 8.65 13.26 7.50
CA LEU A 199 9.26 14.60 7.56
C LEU A 199 10.51 14.76 8.42
N GLU A 200 11.64 15.01 7.72
CA GLU A 200 12.83 15.82 8.06
C GLU A 200 14.03 15.14 7.36
N ASN A 201 14.66 15.71 6.33
CA ASN A 201 15.32 17.02 6.33
C ASN A 201 15.41 17.59 4.92
N ASN A 202 14.92 18.83 4.77
CA ASN A 202 15.41 19.73 3.75
C ASN A 202 15.47 21.15 4.34
N THR A 203 16.53 21.41 5.10
CA THR A 203 17.10 22.74 5.39
C THR A 203 18.41 22.55 6.16
N THR A 204 19.54 22.50 5.48
CA THR A 204 20.54 23.59 5.42
C THR A 204 21.46 23.35 4.24
#